data_AF-A0A1Z9SYQ0-F1
#
_entry.id   AF-A0A1Z9SYQ0-F1
#
_cell.length_a   1.000
_cell.length_b   1.000
_cell.length_c   1.000
_cell.angle_alpha   90.00
_cell.angle_beta   90.00
_cell.angle_gamma   90.00
#
_symmetry.space_group_name_H-M   'P 1'
#
loop_
_entity.id
_entity.type
_entity.pdbx_description
1 polymer ?
#
loop_
_entity_poly.entity_id
_entity_poly.type
_entity_poly.pdbx_seq_one_letter_code
_entity_poly.pdbx_strand_id
1 'polypeptide(L)'
;MGARILGDFEVIYPLGDDASPGQDEALRFARYASYEHWQATRSNEAAGDTGGSLQLAGNGGLSDASTAGLSNRRQVLQGSRGGYFLQGYIAETHPIYMPGSNEQFESVATAAAEAPRPVRLMAARAGEPVLGLEYRRIRKGSFEDFHIITRDRVYPYLEKIGTRPVGQWRVLYLPNSSAVENPEYDEIFTLTRYASIEHYNTVWSDAAALGGDGPDYQAMLAAFGQLNELSLETNTEFLRGALYGSPPVHAPAMRGSYRLSQ
;
A
#
# COMPACT_ATOMS: atom_id res chain seq x y z
N MET A 1 -19.65 -0.34 16.62
CA MET A 1 -19.05 0.60 17.59
C MET A 1 -17.63 0.14 17.81
N GLY A 2 -16.64 0.88 17.34
CA GLY A 2 -15.25 0.42 17.33
C GLY A 2 -14.54 0.79 16.04
N ALA A 3 -13.22 0.92 16.13
CA ALA A 3 -12.34 1.09 14.98
C ALA A 3 -12.59 0.00 13.93
N ARG A 4 -12.52 0.34 12.65
CA ARG A 4 -12.52 -0.68 11.60
C ARG A 4 -11.08 -1.12 11.37
N ILE A 5 -10.77 -2.36 11.75
CA ILE A 5 -9.46 -2.96 11.46
C ILE A 5 -9.41 -3.28 9.96
N LEU A 6 -8.43 -2.71 9.27
CA LEU A 6 -8.17 -2.99 7.86
C LEU A 6 -7.39 -4.31 7.72
N GLY A 7 -6.49 -4.58 8.66
CA GLY A 7 -5.77 -5.83 8.77
C GLY A 7 -4.65 -5.75 9.80
N ASP A 8 -4.18 -6.93 10.18
CA ASP A 8 -2.92 -7.15 10.89
C ASP A 8 -1.95 -7.78 9.92
N PHE A 9 -0.74 -7.24 9.85
CA PHE A 9 0.27 -7.66 8.89
C PHE A 9 1.59 -7.89 9.58
N GLU A 10 2.22 -9.00 9.26
CA GLU A 10 3.59 -9.32 9.63
C GLU A 10 4.54 -8.53 8.73
N VAL A 11 5.58 -7.93 9.30
CA VAL A 11 6.68 -7.33 8.53
C VAL A 11 7.59 -8.45 8.05
N ILE A 12 7.91 -8.46 6.77
CA ILE A 12 8.77 -9.46 6.13
C ILE A 12 9.92 -8.79 5.39
N TYR A 13 11.03 -9.51 5.23
CA TYR A 13 12.26 -9.01 4.60
C TYR A 13 12.61 -9.80 3.33
N PRO A 14 11.80 -9.72 2.26
CA PRO A 14 11.99 -10.54 1.06
C PRO A 14 13.15 -10.09 0.17
N LEU A 15 13.68 -8.87 0.37
CA LEU A 15 14.71 -8.25 -0.48
C LEU A 15 16.01 -7.93 0.27
N GLY A 16 16.15 -8.34 1.53
CA GLY A 16 17.30 -8.01 2.36
C GLY A 16 17.36 -8.83 3.64
N ASP A 17 18.32 -8.50 4.49
CA ASP A 17 18.46 -9.15 5.79
C ASP A 17 17.32 -8.76 6.73
N ASP A 18 16.97 -9.68 7.62
CA ASP A 18 16.01 -9.45 8.70
C ASP A 18 16.54 -8.34 9.63
N ALA A 19 15.81 -7.22 9.71
CA ALA A 19 16.19 -6.08 10.55
C ALA A 19 15.91 -6.35 12.04
N SER A 20 15.12 -7.39 12.36
CA SER A 20 14.74 -7.80 13.70
C SER A 20 14.96 -9.30 13.94
N PRO A 21 16.19 -9.85 13.78
CA PRO A 21 16.40 -11.29 13.87
C PRO A 21 15.92 -11.89 15.19
N GLY A 22 15.08 -12.92 15.09
CA GLY A 22 14.51 -13.61 16.25
C GLY A 22 13.30 -12.92 16.88
N GLN A 23 12.73 -11.92 16.20
CA GLN A 23 11.50 -11.25 16.60
C GLN A 23 10.55 -11.12 15.40
N ASP A 24 9.27 -11.43 15.62
CA ASP A 24 8.23 -11.15 14.63
C ASP A 24 7.73 -9.71 14.85
N GLU A 25 7.82 -8.88 13.81
CA GLU A 25 7.22 -7.54 13.81
C GLU A 25 5.85 -7.57 13.14
N ALA A 26 4.89 -6.80 13.69
CA ALA A 26 3.56 -6.70 13.12
C ALA A 26 3.03 -5.26 13.14
N LEU A 27 2.40 -4.85 12.05
CA LEU A 27 1.69 -3.59 11.90
C LEU A 27 0.18 -3.83 11.82
N ARG A 28 -0.57 -2.99 12.54
CA ARG A 28 -2.04 -2.97 12.50
C ARG A 28 -2.51 -1.69 11.85
N PHE A 29 -3.34 -1.83 10.81
CA PHE A 29 -4.05 -0.69 10.23
C PHE A 29 -5.46 -0.64 10.78
N ALA A 30 -5.82 0.48 11.42
CA ALA A 30 -7.13 0.68 12.03
C ALA A 30 -7.68 2.06 11.65
N ARG A 31 -8.92 2.08 11.16
CA ARG A 31 -9.65 3.30 10.82
C ARG A 31 -10.55 3.72 11.97
N TYR A 32 -10.39 4.96 12.41
CA TYR A 32 -11.24 5.62 13.39
C TYR A 32 -12.07 6.71 12.68
N ALA A 33 -13.24 7.05 13.25
CA ALA A 33 -14.07 8.15 12.75
C ALA A 33 -13.39 9.52 12.94
N SER A 34 -12.65 9.69 14.04
CA SER A 34 -11.85 10.87 14.36
C SER A 34 -10.80 10.53 15.43
N TYR A 35 -9.92 11.48 15.75
CA TYR A 35 -8.99 11.33 16.87
C TYR A 35 -9.72 11.24 18.22
N GLU A 36 -10.79 12.01 18.40
CA GLU A 36 -11.62 11.97 19.61
C GLU A 36 -12.29 10.59 19.75
N HIS A 37 -12.74 9.98 18.65
CA HIS A 37 -13.21 8.60 18.68
C HIS A 37 -12.10 7.64 19.11
N TRP A 38 -10.86 7.82 18.62
CA TRP A 38 -9.71 7.03 19.07
C TRP A 38 -9.42 7.21 20.57
N GLN A 39 -9.44 8.45 21.09
CA GLN A 39 -9.26 8.75 22.51
C GLN A 39 -10.38 8.14 23.35
N ALA A 40 -11.62 8.25 22.90
CA ALA A 40 -12.79 7.69 23.57
C ALA A 40 -12.73 6.15 23.64
N THR A 41 -12.04 5.46 22.72
CA THR A 41 -11.79 4.02 22.86
C THR A 41 -10.79 3.65 23.97
N ARG A 42 -10.10 4.65 24.56
CA ARG A 42 -9.04 4.49 25.56
C ARG A 42 -9.30 5.22 26.88
N SER A 43 -10.29 6.11 26.94
CA SER A 43 -10.58 6.89 28.14
C SER A 43 -11.27 6.05 29.22
N ASN A 44 -10.48 5.55 30.17
CA ASN A 44 -10.80 5.42 31.59
C ASN A 44 -9.50 5.14 32.36
N GLU A 45 -9.32 5.70 33.56
CA GLU A 45 -8.12 5.50 34.40
C GLU A 45 -7.87 4.02 34.80
N ALA A 46 -8.88 3.15 34.64
CA ALA A 46 -8.75 1.70 34.80
C ALA A 46 -8.42 0.96 33.48
N ALA A 47 -8.52 1.63 32.33
CA ALA A 47 -8.08 1.13 31.05
C ALA A 47 -6.62 1.59 30.86
N GLY A 48 -5.66 0.72 31.19
CA GLY A 48 -4.27 0.94 30.77
C GLY A 48 -4.16 1.15 29.25
N ASP A 49 -2.94 1.32 28.74
CA ASP A 49 -2.54 1.73 27.38
C ASP A 49 -3.22 1.05 26.16
N THR A 50 -4.14 0.11 26.35
CA THR A 50 -4.60 -0.84 25.34
C THR A 50 -6.02 -0.66 24.83
N GLY A 51 -6.78 0.32 25.28
CA GLY A 51 -8.15 0.54 24.80
C GLY A 51 -9.15 -0.52 25.26
N GLY A 52 -10.43 -0.19 25.20
CA GLY A 52 -11.49 -0.90 25.90
C GLY A 52 -12.25 0.05 26.79
N SER A 53 -12.84 1.08 26.20
CA SER A 53 -13.65 2.02 26.96
C SER A 53 -14.97 1.38 27.34
N LEU A 54 -15.15 1.12 28.64
CA LEU A 54 -16.46 0.78 29.23
C LEU A 54 -17.54 1.80 28.82
N GLN A 55 -17.14 3.06 28.59
CA GLN A 55 -18.01 4.13 28.14
C GLN A 55 -18.56 3.92 26.71
N LEU A 56 -17.82 3.20 25.85
CA LEU A 56 -18.25 2.89 24.48
C LEU A 56 -18.73 1.44 24.28
N ALA A 57 -18.18 0.49 25.04
CA ALA A 57 -18.42 -0.94 24.87
C ALA A 57 -19.38 -1.54 25.93
N GLY A 58 -19.71 -0.79 26.98
CA GLY A 58 -20.44 -1.31 28.15
C GLY A 58 -19.61 -2.33 28.94
N ASN A 59 -20.26 -3.05 29.85
CA ASN A 59 -19.65 -4.04 30.75
C ASN A 59 -20.20 -5.46 30.54
N GLY A 60 -20.58 -5.81 29.30
CA GLY A 60 -21.09 -7.13 28.93
C GLY A 60 -20.04 -8.01 28.23
N GLY A 61 -20.45 -9.18 27.75
CA GLY A 61 -19.55 -10.20 27.18
C GLY A 61 -18.65 -9.74 26.02
N LEU A 62 -19.00 -8.68 25.28
CA LEU A 62 -18.12 -8.05 24.28
C LEU A 62 -16.91 -7.34 24.94
N SER A 63 -17.13 -6.68 26.08
CA SER A 63 -16.06 -6.07 26.87
C SER A 63 -15.15 -7.15 27.48
N ASP A 64 -15.73 -8.25 27.97
CA ASP A 64 -14.97 -9.38 28.51
C ASP A 64 -14.10 -10.04 27.43
N ALA A 65 -14.68 -10.31 26.26
CA ALA A 65 -13.95 -10.86 25.12
C ALA A 65 -12.82 -9.93 24.64
N SER A 66 -13.07 -8.62 24.59
CA SER A 66 -12.02 -7.63 24.27
C SER A 66 -10.90 -7.64 25.31
N THR A 67 -11.24 -7.69 26.59
CA THR A 67 -10.27 -7.73 27.69
C THR A 67 -9.42 -8.99 27.65
N ALA A 68 -10.04 -10.15 27.42
CA ALA A 68 -9.35 -11.42 27.24
C ALA A 68 -8.41 -11.38 26.03
N GLY A 69 -8.86 -10.86 24.88
CA GLY A 69 -8.03 -10.70 23.70
C GLY A 69 -6.82 -9.79 23.92
N LEU A 70 -6.99 -8.67 24.63
CA LEU A 70 -5.90 -7.77 25.00
C LEU A 70 -4.94 -8.39 26.02
N SER A 71 -5.44 -9.22 26.94
CA SER A 71 -4.61 -10.00 27.87
C SER A 71 -3.74 -11.00 27.13
N ASN A 72 -4.33 -11.78 26.21
CA ASN A 72 -3.60 -12.74 25.39
C ASN A 72 -2.52 -12.06 24.54
N ARG A 73 -2.84 -10.90 23.94
CA ARG A 73 -1.86 -10.12 23.18
C ARG A 73 -0.66 -9.70 24.03
N ARG A 74 -0.87 -9.32 25.30
CA ARG A 74 0.20 -8.91 26.22
C ARG A 74 1.17 -10.06 26.57
N GLN A 75 0.74 -11.31 26.47
CA GLN A 75 1.61 -12.46 26.74
C GLN A 75 2.65 -12.68 25.64
N VAL A 76 2.40 -12.17 24.43
CA VAL A 76 3.28 -12.34 23.26
C VAL A 76 3.95 -11.05 22.81
N LEU A 77 3.44 -9.89 23.24
CA LEU A 77 4.00 -8.58 22.88
C LEU A 77 5.27 -8.30 23.69
N GLN A 78 6.41 -8.15 23.01
CA GLN A 78 7.69 -7.80 23.64
C GLN A 78 7.97 -6.30 23.63
N GLY A 79 7.29 -5.53 22.76
CA GLY A 79 7.48 -4.09 22.63
C GLY A 79 6.57 -3.49 21.58
N SER A 80 6.71 -2.18 21.33
CA SER A 80 5.99 -1.47 20.28
C SER A 80 6.85 -0.33 19.75
N ARG A 81 6.93 -0.20 18.42
CA ARG A 81 7.49 0.99 17.73
C ARG A 81 6.59 2.23 17.88
N GLY A 82 5.45 2.09 18.55
CA GLY A 82 4.45 3.12 18.74
C GLY A 82 3.44 3.21 17.58
N GLY A 83 2.60 4.24 17.61
CA GLY A 83 1.54 4.44 16.61
C GLY A 83 1.72 5.72 15.80
N TYR A 84 1.31 5.69 14.55
CA TYR A 84 1.15 6.87 13.70
C TYR A 84 -0.33 7.18 13.53
N PHE A 85 -0.69 8.45 13.54
CA PHE A 85 -2.00 8.90 13.08
C PHE A 85 -1.86 9.37 11.64
N LEU A 86 -2.73 8.86 10.80
CA LEU A 86 -2.66 9.07 9.36
C LEU A 86 -3.97 9.70 8.87
N GLN A 87 -3.87 10.69 7.99
CA GLN A 87 -5.01 11.29 7.31
C GLN A 87 -4.76 11.33 5.81
N GLY A 88 -5.77 11.01 5.02
CA GLY A 88 -5.67 11.04 3.57
C GLY A 88 -6.66 10.11 2.92
N TYR A 89 -6.24 9.56 1.80
CA TYR A 89 -7.11 8.94 0.83
C TYR A 89 -7.03 7.41 0.93
N ILE A 90 -8.18 6.76 0.95
CA ILE A 90 -8.30 5.33 0.71
C ILE A 90 -8.55 5.19 -0.79
N ALA A 91 -7.77 4.34 -1.45
CA ALA A 91 -8.03 4.03 -2.85
C ALA A 91 -9.39 3.32 -2.93
N GLU A 92 -10.30 3.88 -3.73
CA GLU A 92 -11.49 3.15 -4.13
C GLU A 92 -11.07 2.15 -5.21
N THR A 93 -11.58 0.92 -5.15
CA THR A 93 -11.36 -0.02 -6.25
C THR A 93 -12.05 0.52 -7.48
N HIS A 94 -11.31 1.13 -8.39
CA HIS A 94 -11.83 1.58 -9.67
C HIS A 94 -11.82 0.42 -10.67
N PRO A 95 -12.98 0.03 -11.22
CA PRO A 95 -12.97 -0.83 -12.40
C PRO A 95 -12.35 -0.02 -13.56
N ILE A 96 -11.13 -0.36 -13.96
CA ILE A 96 -10.57 0.19 -15.19
C ILE A 96 -11.28 -0.50 -16.36
N TYR A 97 -12.07 0.27 -17.11
CA TYR A 97 -12.56 -0.18 -18.40
C TYR A 97 -11.42 -0.09 -19.41
N MET A 98 -10.78 -1.23 -19.67
CA MET A 98 -9.88 -1.39 -20.80
C MET A 98 -10.68 -1.94 -21.98
N PRO A 99 -11.11 -1.12 -22.95
CA PRO A 99 -11.77 -1.64 -24.14
C PRO A 99 -10.81 -2.62 -24.84
N GLY A 100 -11.28 -3.83 -25.10
CA GLY A 100 -10.53 -4.78 -25.91
C GLY A 100 -10.36 -4.20 -27.30
N SER A 101 -9.13 -4.00 -27.73
CA SER A 101 -8.81 -3.70 -29.12
C SER A 101 -8.88 -5.01 -29.93
N ASN A 102 -9.40 -4.99 -31.16
CA ASN A 102 -9.39 -6.15 -32.07
C ASN A 102 -7.98 -6.44 -32.64
N GLU A 103 -6.95 -6.13 -31.87
CA GLU A 103 -5.56 -6.17 -32.30
C GLU A 103 -5.05 -7.61 -32.29
N GLN A 104 -4.58 -8.07 -33.44
CA GLN A 104 -3.83 -9.31 -33.53
C GLN A 104 -2.34 -9.00 -33.44
N PHE A 105 -1.62 -9.73 -32.59
CA PHE A 105 -0.19 -9.56 -32.39
C PHE A 105 0.56 -10.77 -32.91
N GLU A 106 1.57 -10.55 -33.75
CA GLU A 106 2.51 -11.58 -34.16
C GLU A 106 3.87 -11.39 -33.48
N SER A 107 4.55 -12.50 -33.19
CA SER A 107 5.88 -12.48 -32.56
C SER A 107 6.94 -12.21 -33.63
N VAL A 108 7.80 -11.22 -33.40
CA VAL A 108 8.93 -10.87 -34.27
C VAL A 108 10.25 -11.18 -33.56
N ALA A 109 11.25 -11.64 -34.32
CA ALA A 109 12.60 -11.75 -33.82
C ALA A 109 13.21 -10.34 -33.76
N THR A 110 13.48 -9.88 -32.53
CA THR A 110 14.18 -8.61 -32.19
C THR A 110 13.60 -7.35 -32.85
N ALA A 111 12.74 -6.63 -32.11
CA ALA A 111 12.29 -5.30 -32.54
C ALA A 111 13.40 -4.24 -32.37
N ALA A 112 13.58 -3.40 -33.40
CA ALA A 112 14.37 -2.18 -33.32
C ALA A 112 13.67 -1.14 -32.41
N ALA A 113 14.46 -0.32 -31.72
CA ALA A 113 14.07 0.48 -30.55
C ALA A 113 13.17 1.72 -30.79
N GLU A 114 12.45 1.81 -31.91
CA GLU A 114 11.63 3.00 -32.24
C GLU A 114 10.11 2.77 -32.28
N ALA A 115 9.64 1.52 -32.30
CA ALA A 115 8.20 1.22 -32.29
C ALA A 115 7.69 1.00 -30.85
N PRO A 116 6.41 1.35 -30.53
CA PRO A 116 5.80 1.00 -29.25
C PRO A 116 5.99 -0.49 -28.94
N ARG A 117 6.17 -0.85 -27.66
CA ARG A 117 6.29 -2.22 -27.14
C ARG A 117 4.90 -2.76 -26.74
N PRO A 118 4.16 -3.40 -27.66
CA PRO A 118 2.95 -4.11 -27.28
C PRO A 118 3.26 -5.36 -26.46
N VAL A 119 2.33 -5.72 -25.58
CA VAL A 119 2.44 -6.88 -24.70
C VAL A 119 1.24 -7.78 -24.89
N ARG A 120 1.51 -9.09 -25.05
CA ARG A 120 0.49 -10.13 -24.99
C ARG A 120 0.48 -10.77 -23.62
N LEU A 121 -0.66 -10.68 -22.93
CA LEU A 121 -0.85 -11.22 -21.59
C LEU A 121 -1.26 -12.70 -21.60
N MET A 122 -0.77 -13.46 -20.62
CA MET A 122 -1.30 -14.78 -20.29
C MET A 122 -2.54 -14.65 -19.38
N ALA A 123 -3.14 -15.80 -19.01
CA ALA A 123 -4.20 -15.80 -17.99
C ALA A 123 -3.68 -15.25 -16.64
N ALA A 124 -4.50 -14.46 -15.96
CA ALA A 124 -4.21 -13.93 -14.63
C ALA A 124 -4.01 -15.07 -13.62
N ARG A 125 -2.99 -14.94 -12.76
CA ARG A 125 -2.68 -15.91 -11.71
C ARG A 125 -2.78 -15.25 -10.34
N ALA A 126 -3.32 -16.00 -9.38
CA ALA A 126 -3.18 -15.67 -7.97
C ALA A 126 -1.76 -16.04 -7.51
N GLY A 127 -1.11 -15.15 -6.77
CA GLY A 127 0.15 -15.41 -6.08
C GLY A 127 -0.03 -15.28 -4.57
N GLU A 128 1.08 -15.35 -3.82
CA GLU A 128 1.12 -14.98 -2.41
C GLU A 128 1.18 -13.45 -2.28
N PRO A 129 0.07 -12.77 -1.94
CA PRO A 129 0.04 -11.33 -2.03
C PRO A 129 0.90 -10.68 -0.94
N VAL A 130 1.58 -9.62 -1.31
CA VAL A 130 2.40 -8.80 -0.41
C VAL A 130 1.97 -7.35 -0.48
N LEU A 131 2.20 -6.61 0.60
CA LEU A 131 2.01 -5.17 0.66
C LEU A 131 3.37 -4.49 0.70
N GLY A 132 3.56 -3.48 -0.14
CA GLY A 132 4.63 -2.50 0.04
C GLY A 132 4.09 -1.32 0.84
N LEU A 133 4.67 -1.07 2.00
CA LEU A 133 4.44 0.13 2.80
C LEU A 133 5.61 1.08 2.56
N GLU A 134 5.36 2.15 1.83
CA GLU A 134 6.36 3.15 1.51
C GLU A 134 6.20 4.36 2.44
N TYR A 135 7.20 4.62 3.25
CA TYR A 135 7.36 5.86 4.00
C TYR A 135 8.16 6.85 3.15
N ARG A 136 7.68 8.09 3.05
CA ARG A 136 8.42 9.17 2.39
C ARG A 136 8.44 10.43 3.21
N ARG A 137 9.58 11.12 3.19
CA ARG A 137 9.64 12.55 3.49
C ARG A 137 9.45 13.31 2.19
N ILE A 138 8.53 14.26 2.18
CA ILE A 138 8.22 15.09 1.02
C ILE A 138 8.37 16.56 1.38
N ARG A 139 8.50 17.41 0.36
CA ARG A 139 8.51 18.86 0.54
C ARG A 139 7.31 19.31 1.38
N LYS A 140 7.55 20.21 2.33
CA LYS A 140 6.50 20.75 3.20
C LYS A 140 5.33 21.30 2.37
N GLY A 141 4.10 20.94 2.74
CA GLY A 141 2.86 21.39 2.12
C GLY A 141 2.51 20.68 0.81
N SER A 142 3.32 19.75 0.29
CA SER A 142 3.11 19.17 -1.04
C SER A 142 2.28 17.89 -1.06
N PHE A 143 1.64 17.50 0.05
CA PHE A 143 0.87 16.24 0.13
C PHE A 143 -0.24 16.14 -0.92
N GLU A 144 -1.01 17.23 -1.11
CA GLU A 144 -2.14 17.21 -2.05
C GLU A 144 -1.67 17.07 -3.50
N ASP A 145 -0.64 17.84 -3.89
CA ASP A 145 -0.05 17.74 -5.23
C ASP A 145 0.54 16.35 -5.46
N PHE A 146 1.24 15.80 -4.46
CA PHE A 146 1.78 14.45 -4.50
C PHE A 146 0.66 13.43 -4.74
N HIS A 147 -0.47 13.59 -4.05
CA HIS A 147 -1.61 12.70 -4.18
C HIS A 147 -2.27 12.80 -5.56
N ILE A 148 -2.52 14.01 -6.05
CA ILE A 148 -3.13 14.23 -7.37
C ILE A 148 -2.27 13.63 -8.48
N ILE A 149 -0.96 13.89 -8.47
CA ILE A 149 -0.03 13.32 -9.45
C ILE A 149 -0.06 11.79 -9.40
N THR A 150 -0.02 11.22 -8.19
CA THR A 150 -0.06 9.76 -8.00
C THR A 150 -1.36 9.16 -8.53
N ARG A 151 -2.51 9.71 -8.12
CA ARG A 151 -3.85 9.23 -8.49
C ARG A 151 -4.10 9.31 -9.99
N ASP A 152 -3.76 10.43 -10.61
CA ASP A 152 -4.18 10.71 -11.99
C ASP A 152 -3.21 10.17 -13.03
N ARG A 153 -1.93 9.93 -12.66
CA ARG A 153 -0.88 9.60 -13.63
C ARG A 153 -0.07 8.35 -13.31
N VAL A 154 -0.03 7.90 -12.06
CA VAL A 154 0.71 6.70 -11.66
C VAL A 154 -0.23 5.50 -11.53
N TYR A 155 -1.28 5.64 -10.72
CA TYR A 155 -2.23 4.55 -10.45
C TYR A 155 -2.88 3.95 -11.70
N PRO A 156 -3.28 4.70 -12.74
CA PRO A 156 -3.89 4.11 -13.93
C PRO A 156 -3.02 3.01 -14.57
N TYR A 157 -1.72 3.27 -14.71
CA TYR A 157 -0.80 2.27 -15.26
C TYR A 157 -0.54 1.13 -14.28
N LEU A 158 -0.30 1.43 -13.00
CA LEU A 158 -0.04 0.42 -11.97
C LEU A 158 -1.22 -0.56 -11.82
N GLU A 159 -2.45 -0.05 -11.83
CA GLU A 159 -3.67 -0.86 -11.76
C GLU A 159 -3.86 -1.74 -13.00
N LYS A 160 -3.58 -1.19 -14.19
CA LYS A 160 -3.56 -1.95 -15.45
C LYS A 160 -2.63 -3.17 -15.39
N ILE A 161 -1.47 -3.05 -14.75
CA ILE A 161 -0.50 -4.16 -14.64
C ILE A 161 -0.72 -5.09 -13.44
N GLY A 162 -1.77 -4.87 -12.64
CA GLY A 162 -2.15 -5.77 -11.54
C GLY A 162 -1.77 -5.29 -10.13
N THR A 163 -1.16 -4.10 -10.02
CA THR A 163 -0.91 -3.46 -8.72
C THR A 163 -2.21 -2.89 -8.16
N ARG A 164 -2.39 -2.90 -6.84
CA ARG A 164 -3.61 -2.37 -6.21
C ARG A 164 -3.24 -1.36 -5.13
N PRO A 165 -3.36 -0.05 -5.39
CA PRO A 165 -3.25 0.95 -4.35
C PRO A 165 -4.26 0.68 -3.24
N VAL A 166 -3.86 0.85 -1.99
CA VAL A 166 -4.75 0.73 -0.82
C VAL A 166 -5.07 2.10 -0.26
N GLY A 167 -4.06 2.98 -0.21
CA GLY A 167 -4.25 4.36 0.17
C GLY A 167 -2.94 5.11 0.29
N GLN A 168 -3.08 6.42 0.49
CA GLN A 168 -1.98 7.34 0.68
C GLN A 168 -2.38 8.38 1.71
N TRP A 169 -1.57 8.53 2.75
CA TRP A 169 -1.89 9.35 3.90
C TRP A 169 -0.69 10.15 4.33
N ARG A 170 -0.93 11.39 4.77
CA ARG A 170 0.04 12.17 5.52
C ARG A 170 0.01 11.79 7.00
N VAL A 171 1.15 11.92 7.65
CA VAL A 171 1.28 11.78 9.09
C VAL A 171 0.66 12.99 9.79
N LEU A 172 -0.07 12.74 10.87
CA LEU A 172 -0.58 13.74 11.79
C LEU A 172 0.22 13.72 13.09
N TYR A 173 0.59 14.90 13.56
CA TYR A 173 1.40 15.10 14.77
C TYR A 173 0.47 15.35 15.98
N LEU A 174 -0.07 14.27 16.53
CA LEU A 174 -1.03 14.31 17.66
C LEU A 174 -0.37 13.87 18.98
N PRO A 175 -0.89 14.26 20.17
CA PRO A 175 -0.28 14.00 21.49
C PRO A 175 0.04 12.54 21.86
N ASN A 176 -0.44 11.56 21.10
CA ASN A 176 -0.16 10.13 21.28
C ASN A 176 0.47 9.46 20.06
N SER A 177 0.95 10.25 19.10
CA SER A 177 1.70 9.76 17.95
C SER A 177 3.17 9.59 18.32
N SER A 178 3.83 8.66 17.63
CA SER A 178 5.29 8.53 17.65
C SER A 178 5.96 9.55 16.72
N ALA A 179 5.19 10.23 15.86
CA ALA A 179 5.69 11.22 14.94
C ALA A 179 5.94 12.57 15.63
N VAL A 180 7.03 13.23 15.24
CA VAL A 180 7.40 14.57 15.70
C VAL A 180 7.40 15.50 14.48
N GLU A 181 6.67 16.61 14.57
CA GLU A 181 6.57 17.53 13.44
C GLU A 181 7.93 18.14 13.08
N ASN A 182 8.20 18.19 11.78
CA ASN A 182 9.34 18.90 11.23
C ASN A 182 8.87 20.11 10.40
N PRO A 183 9.52 21.29 10.55
CA PRO A 183 9.15 22.47 9.77
C PRO A 183 9.53 22.37 8.28
N GLU A 184 10.51 21.53 7.91
CA GLU A 184 11.09 21.48 6.56
C GLU A 184 10.41 20.47 5.63
N TYR A 185 9.73 19.47 6.18
CA TYR A 185 9.12 18.39 5.40
C TYR A 185 7.80 17.90 5.99
N ASP A 186 7.00 17.28 5.13
CA ASP A 186 5.88 16.44 5.55
C ASP A 186 6.25 14.97 5.39
N GLU A 187 5.58 14.11 6.14
CA GLU A 187 5.77 12.66 6.09
C GLU A 187 4.51 12.00 5.55
N ILE A 188 4.68 11.03 4.65
CA ILE A 188 3.58 10.29 4.05
C ILE A 188 3.83 8.79 4.10
N PHE A 189 2.74 8.04 4.18
CA PHE A 189 2.71 6.60 3.95
C PHE A 189 1.88 6.30 2.71
N THR A 190 2.40 5.48 1.81
CA THR A 190 1.65 4.88 0.70
C THR A 190 1.63 3.38 0.90
N LEU A 191 0.44 2.79 0.86
CA LEU A 191 0.27 1.34 0.97
C LEU A 191 -0.22 0.80 -0.37
N THR A 192 0.53 -0.14 -0.92
CA THR A 192 0.27 -0.71 -2.24
C THR A 192 0.36 -2.22 -2.17
N ARG A 193 -0.60 -2.91 -2.78
CA ARG A 193 -0.67 -4.36 -2.79
C ARG A 193 -0.20 -4.93 -4.13
N TYR A 194 0.60 -5.97 -4.05
CA TYR A 194 1.12 -6.72 -5.19
C TYR A 194 0.66 -8.18 -5.11
N ALA A 195 0.56 -8.84 -6.27
CA ALA A 195 0.19 -10.25 -6.34
C ALA A 195 1.27 -11.21 -5.80
N SER A 196 2.53 -10.78 -5.81
CA SER A 196 3.69 -11.48 -5.25
C SER A 196 4.91 -10.55 -5.20
N ILE A 197 6.01 -10.99 -4.58
CA ILE A 197 7.30 -10.29 -4.66
C ILE A 197 7.89 -10.28 -6.07
N GLU A 198 7.68 -11.35 -6.84
CA GLU A 198 8.08 -11.38 -8.25
C GLU A 198 7.34 -10.29 -9.06
N HIS A 199 6.03 -10.12 -8.80
CA HIS A 199 5.26 -9.06 -9.42
C HIS A 199 5.79 -7.67 -9.02
N TYR A 200 6.06 -7.44 -7.74
CA TYR A 200 6.71 -6.19 -7.26
C TYR A 200 8.03 -5.92 -8.00
N ASN A 201 8.94 -6.90 -8.04
CA ASN A 201 10.24 -6.75 -8.69
C ASN A 201 10.08 -6.44 -10.17
N THR A 202 9.13 -7.06 -10.85
CA THR A 202 8.87 -6.81 -12.28
C THR A 202 8.32 -5.40 -12.51
N VAL A 203 7.39 -4.93 -11.67
CA VAL A 203 6.86 -3.56 -11.75
C VAL A 203 7.98 -2.52 -11.70
N TRP A 204 8.96 -2.70 -10.81
CA TRP A 204 10.02 -1.71 -10.59
C TRP A 204 11.25 -1.88 -11.49
N SER A 205 11.46 -3.06 -12.09
CA SER A 205 12.60 -3.31 -13.00
C SER A 205 12.24 -3.18 -14.49
N ASP A 206 11.06 -3.64 -14.91
CA ASP A 206 10.59 -3.58 -16.30
C ASP A 206 9.05 -3.54 -16.35
N ALA A 207 8.45 -2.44 -15.88
CA ALA A 207 7.00 -2.26 -15.89
C ALA A 207 6.41 -2.41 -17.31
N ALA A 208 7.14 -1.95 -18.33
CA ALA A 208 6.76 -2.04 -19.73
C ALA A 208 6.59 -3.49 -20.21
N ALA A 209 7.28 -4.47 -19.60
CA ALA A 209 7.02 -5.88 -19.87
C ALA A 209 5.61 -6.32 -19.47
N LEU A 210 4.97 -5.67 -18.50
CA LEU A 210 3.63 -6.03 -18.02
C LEU A 210 2.53 -5.26 -18.76
N GLY A 211 2.73 -3.97 -19.04
CA GLY A 211 1.67 -3.08 -19.54
C GLY A 211 1.93 -2.44 -20.90
N GLY A 212 3.08 -2.71 -21.51
CA GLY A 212 3.59 -1.97 -22.67
C GLY A 212 4.08 -0.56 -22.30
N ASP A 213 4.61 0.17 -23.28
CA ASP A 213 5.21 1.50 -23.11
C ASP A 213 4.37 2.66 -23.69
N GLY A 214 3.06 2.43 -23.83
CA GLY A 214 2.09 3.38 -24.38
C GLY A 214 1.82 4.62 -23.49
N PRO A 215 0.79 5.43 -23.81
CA PRO A 215 0.56 6.73 -23.16
C PRO A 215 0.49 6.70 -21.62
N ASP A 216 -0.17 5.68 -21.05
CA ASP A 216 -0.26 5.53 -19.58
C ASP A 216 1.12 5.28 -18.95
N TYR A 217 1.99 4.52 -19.63
CA TYR A 217 3.37 4.28 -19.17
C TYR A 217 4.20 5.57 -19.24
N GLN A 218 4.08 6.33 -20.33
CA GLN A 218 4.76 7.60 -20.48
C GLN A 218 4.27 8.64 -19.45
N ALA A 219 2.96 8.66 -19.18
CA ALA A 219 2.37 9.50 -18.15
C ALA A 219 2.92 9.14 -16.76
N MET A 220 3.03 7.84 -16.45
CA MET A 220 3.62 7.33 -15.21
C MET A 220 5.11 7.72 -15.08
N LEU A 221 5.92 7.50 -16.12
CA LEU A 221 7.35 7.86 -16.10
C LEU A 221 7.56 9.36 -15.84
N ALA A 222 6.84 10.21 -16.56
CA ALA A 222 6.91 11.64 -16.36
C ALA A 222 6.36 12.07 -14.99
N ALA A 223 5.41 11.32 -14.40
CA ALA A 223 4.92 11.56 -13.06
C ALA A 223 5.95 11.16 -12.00
N PHE A 224 6.66 10.06 -12.17
CA PHE A 224 7.77 9.68 -11.28
C PHE A 224 8.87 10.73 -11.24
N GLY A 225 9.19 11.38 -12.37
CA GLY A 225 10.10 12.53 -12.37
C GLY A 225 9.64 13.64 -11.42
N GLN A 226 8.36 14.04 -11.50
CA GLN A 226 7.78 15.07 -10.62
C GLN A 226 7.72 14.62 -9.15
N LEU A 227 7.33 13.38 -8.89
CA LEU A 227 7.25 12.84 -7.53
C LEU A 227 8.63 12.72 -6.88
N ASN A 228 9.68 12.43 -7.66
CA ASN A 228 11.06 12.42 -7.18
C ASN A 228 11.54 13.81 -6.76
N GLU A 229 11.12 14.88 -7.46
CA GLU A 229 11.45 16.26 -7.06
C GLU A 229 10.73 16.71 -5.77
N LEU A 230 9.59 16.08 -5.47
CA LEU A 230 8.85 16.29 -4.23
C LEU A 230 9.36 15.41 -3.08
N SER A 231 10.00 14.29 -3.39
CA SER A 231 10.50 13.31 -2.42
C SER A 231 11.90 13.65 -1.95
N LEU A 232 12.12 13.65 -0.64
CA LEU A 232 13.41 13.88 0.00
C LEU A 232 14.06 12.58 0.45
N GLU A 233 13.24 11.63 0.91
CA GLU A 233 13.66 10.33 1.40
C GLU A 233 12.55 9.32 1.15
N THR A 234 12.90 8.06 0.88
CA THR A 234 11.94 6.96 0.73
C THR A 234 12.49 5.71 1.39
N ASN A 235 11.64 5.03 2.15
CA ASN A 235 11.90 3.70 2.69
C ASN A 235 10.70 2.78 2.41
N THR A 236 10.96 1.51 2.11
CA THR A 236 9.92 0.54 1.79
C THR A 236 10.03 -0.66 2.71
N GLU A 237 8.96 -0.93 3.47
CA GLU A 237 8.79 -2.16 4.25
C GLU A 237 7.80 -3.09 3.52
N PHE A 238 8.00 -4.41 3.61
CA PHE A 238 7.07 -5.38 3.04
C PHE A 238 6.23 -6.03 4.12
N LEU A 239 4.94 -6.16 3.88
CA LEU A 239 4.00 -6.74 4.82
C LEU A 239 3.28 -7.96 4.23
N ARG A 240 3.09 -8.98 5.05
CA ARG A 240 2.34 -10.20 4.75
C ARG A 240 1.08 -10.26 5.60
N GLY A 241 -0.07 -10.51 4.96
CA GLY A 241 -1.36 -10.64 5.65
C GLY A 241 -2.55 -10.40 4.73
N ALA A 242 -3.75 -10.70 5.23
CA ALA A 242 -4.97 -10.59 4.45
C ALA A 242 -5.61 -9.19 4.58
N LEU A 243 -5.73 -8.47 3.47
CA LEU A 243 -6.72 -7.40 3.33
C LEU A 243 -8.08 -8.03 3.06
N TYR A 244 -9.10 -7.64 3.82
CA TYR A 244 -10.48 -8.07 3.57
C TYR A 244 -10.93 -7.67 2.15
N GLY A 245 -11.37 -8.64 1.34
CA GLY A 245 -12.37 -8.39 0.29
C GLY A 245 -12.00 -8.60 -1.19
N SER A 246 -10.75 -8.76 -1.61
CA SER A 246 -10.41 -9.24 -2.97
C SER A 246 -8.90 -9.42 -3.15
N PRO A 247 -8.35 -10.63 -3.39
CA PRO A 247 -6.92 -10.81 -3.66
C PRO A 247 -6.54 -10.26 -5.05
N PRO A 248 -5.41 -9.52 -5.18
CA PRO A 248 -4.93 -9.07 -6.48
C PRO A 248 -4.48 -10.27 -7.30
N VAL A 249 -4.76 -10.22 -8.59
CA VAL A 249 -4.24 -11.14 -9.58
C VAL A 249 -3.43 -10.33 -10.59
N HIS A 250 -2.35 -10.89 -11.10
CA HIS A 250 -1.61 -10.30 -12.22
C HIS A 250 -1.53 -11.32 -13.35
N ALA A 251 -1.62 -10.84 -14.58
CA ALA A 251 -1.43 -11.64 -15.79
C ALA A 251 0.03 -11.50 -16.24
N PRO A 252 0.84 -12.57 -16.20
CA PRO A 252 2.21 -12.47 -16.67
C PRO A 252 2.23 -12.26 -18.18
N ALA A 253 3.20 -11.49 -18.67
CA ALA A 253 3.41 -11.31 -20.09
C ALA A 253 4.05 -12.55 -20.73
N MET A 254 3.70 -12.82 -21.98
CA MET A 254 4.43 -13.78 -22.80
C MET A 254 5.78 -13.18 -23.23
N ARG A 255 6.84 -14.00 -23.19
CA ARG A 255 8.18 -13.57 -23.65
C ARG A 255 8.20 -13.48 -25.18
N GLY A 256 8.42 -12.28 -25.72
CA GLY A 256 8.55 -12.04 -27.15
C GLY A 256 8.45 -10.55 -27.49
N SER A 257 8.97 -10.16 -28.66
CA SER A 257 8.65 -8.85 -29.25
C SER A 257 7.40 -9.02 -30.10
N TYR A 258 6.39 -8.17 -29.89
CA TYR A 258 5.13 -8.24 -30.61
C TYR A 258 5.01 -7.06 -31.58
N ARG A 259 4.35 -7.26 -32.71
CA ARG A 259 3.88 -6.16 -33.58
C ARG A 259 2.42 -6.38 -33.96
N LEU A 260 1.72 -5.30 -34.29
CA LEU A 260 0.35 -5.37 -34.83
C LEU A 260 0.37 -6.07 -36.19
N SER A 261 -0.48 -7.08 -36.36
CA SER A 261 -0.79 -7.65 -37.66
C SER A 261 -1.52 -6.60 -38.49
N GLN A 262 -1.01 -6.33 -39.69
CA GLN A 262 -1.75 -5.59 -40.71
C GLN A 262 -2.87 -6.45 -41.31
#